data_AF-A0A946H693-F1
#
_entry.id   AF-A0A946H693-F1
#
_cell.length_a   1.000
_cell.length_b   1.000
_cell.length_c   1.000
_cell.angle_alpha   90.00
_cell.angle_beta   90.00
_cell.angle_gamma   90.00
#
_symmetry.space_group_name_H-M   'P 1'
#
loop_
_entity.id
_entity.type
_entity.pdbx_description
1 polymer ?
#
loop_
_entity_poly.entity_id
_entity_poly.type
_entity_poly.pdbx_seq_one_letter_code
_entity_poly.pdbx_strand_id
1 'polypeptide(L)' 'IDDAIDAVEGLTAPKRRDDDSVREAVRVALRRSIKVEFNRRPVVEIQLVRVS' A
#
# COMPACT_ATOMS: atom_id res chain seq x y z
N ILE A 1 1.79 -9.64 -1.72
CA ILE A 1 0.58 -9.00 -2.30
C ILE A 1 -0.47 -8.84 -1.22
N ASP A 2 -0.65 -9.87 -0.38
CA ASP A 2 -1.57 -9.86 0.77
C ASP A 2 -1.39 -8.64 1.69
N ASP A 3 -0.15 -8.25 2.04
CA ASP A 3 0.09 -7.04 2.84
C ASP A 3 -0.47 -5.75 2.23
N ALA A 4 -0.54 -5.66 0.89
CA ALA A 4 -1.14 -4.52 0.22
C ALA A 4 -2.67 -4.55 0.30
N ILE A 5 -3.28 -5.74 0.24
CA ILE A 5 -4.72 -5.94 0.40
C ILE A 5 -5.12 -5.58 1.83
N ASP A 6 -4.43 -6.15 2.82
CA ASP A 6 -4.66 -5.89 4.25
C ASP A 6 -4.53 -4.39 4.57
N ALA A 7 -3.55 -3.72 3.96
CA ALA A 7 -3.36 -2.29 4.15
C ALA A 7 -4.56 -1.46 3.65
N VAL A 8 -5.15 -1.83 2.51
CA VAL A 8 -6.34 -1.15 1.96
C VAL A 8 -7.59 -1.51 2.77
N GLU A 9 -7.74 -2.76 3.18
CA GLU A 9 -8.86 -3.20 4.01
C GLU A 9 -8.83 -2.58 5.40
N GLY A 10 -7.64 -2.31 5.95
CA GLY A 10 -7.47 -1.58 7.21
C GLY A 10 -7.85 -0.09 7.15
N LEU A 11 -8.04 0.49 5.96
CA LEU A 11 -8.49 1.87 5.82
C LEU A 11 -9.99 2.00 6.11
N THR A 12 -10.36 3.11 6.75
CA THR A 12 -11.77 3.50 6.91
C THR A 12 -12.41 3.79 5.55
N ALA A 13 -13.73 3.65 5.46
CA ALA A 13 -14.45 3.86 4.19
C ALA A 13 -14.16 5.23 3.52
N PRO A 14 -14.04 6.36 4.24
CA PRO A 14 -13.62 7.62 3.64
C PRO A 14 -12.20 7.58 3.08
N LYS A 15 -11.25 6.95 3.80
CA LYS A 15 -9.85 6.86 3.38
C LYS A 15 -9.64 5.95 2.18
N ARG A 16 -10.47 4.91 2.03
CA ARG A 16 -10.46 4.07 0.81
C ARG A 16 -10.86 4.84 -0.45
N ARG A 17 -11.56 5.97 -0.30
CA ARG A 17 -11.94 6.86 -1.40
C ARG A 17 -10.90 7.96 -1.67
N ASP A 18 -9.89 8.10 -0.83
CA ASP A 18 -8.80 9.03 -1.01
C ASP A 18 -7.59 8.30 -1.61
N ASP A 19 -7.26 8.61 -2.86
CA ASP A 19 -6.21 7.92 -3.61
C ASP A 19 -4.83 8.10 -2.97
N ASP A 20 -4.57 9.24 -2.34
CA ASP A 20 -3.29 9.49 -1.66
C ASP A 20 -3.17 8.64 -0.40
N SER A 21 -4.26 8.56 0.39
CA SER A 21 -4.33 7.64 1.54
C SER A 21 -4.12 6.19 1.14
N VAL A 22 -4.74 5.73 0.04
CA VAL A 22 -4.56 4.36 -0.46
C VAL A 22 -3.13 4.12 -0.94
N ARG A 23 -2.58 5.04 -1.73
CA ARG A 23 -1.22 4.95 -2.27
C ARG A 23 -0.19 4.86 -1.14
N GLU A 24 -0.32 5.71 -0.12
CA GLU A 24 0.60 5.72 1.01
C GLU A 24 0.49 4.46 1.87
N ALA A 25 -0.74 4.01 2.17
CA ALA A 25 -0.96 2.79 2.95
C ALA A 25 -0.28 1.58 2.29
N VAL A 26 -0.51 1.40 0.99
CA VAL A 26 0.10 0.31 0.21
C VAL A 26 1.62 0.45 0.14
N ARG A 27 2.13 1.67 -0.09
CA ARG A 27 3.57 1.93 -0.18
C ARG A 27 4.30 1.55 1.12
N VAL A 28 3.73 1.91 2.27
CA VAL A 28 4.30 1.59 3.58
C VAL A 28 4.28 0.10 3.84
N ALA A 29 3.15 -0.56 3.56
CA ALA A 29 3.02 -2.00 3.73
C ALA A 29 4.07 -2.75 2.90
N LEU A 30 4.11 -2.48 1.59
CA LEU A 30 5.07 -3.13 0.68
C LEU A 30 6.52 -2.88 1.08
N ARG A 31 6.86 -1.64 1.48
CA ARG A 31 8.21 -1.30 1.95
C ARG A 31 8.60 -2.06 3.21
N ARG A 32 7.65 -2.32 4.12
CA ARG A 32 7.88 -3.14 5.32
C ARG A 32 8.10 -4.61 4.94
N SER A 33 7.26 -5.17 4.09
CA SER A 33 7.38 -6.56 3.63
C SER A 33 8.71 -6.81 2.94
N ILE A 34 9.10 -5.95 2.00
CA ILE A 34 10.39 -6.06 1.30
C ILE A 34 11.57 -5.94 2.27
N LYS A 35 11.46 -5.10 3.31
CA LYS A 35 12.50 -5.01 4.34
C LYS A 35 12.61 -6.30 5.14
N VAL A 36 11.50 -6.92 5.51
CA VAL A 36 11.51 -8.16 6.28
C VAL A 36 12.07 -9.31 5.45
N GLU A 37 11.62 -9.45 4.21
CA GLU A 37 11.96 -10.57 3.34
C GLU A 37 13.37 -10.46 2.75
N PHE A 38 13.79 -9.26 2.34
CA PHE A 38 15.04 -9.06 1.60
C PHE A 38 16.08 -8.21 2.34
N ASN A 39 15.78 -7.74 3.55
CA ASN A 39 16.62 -6.80 4.32
C ASN A 39 17.04 -5.55 3.52
N ARG A 40 16.17 -5.07 2.63
CA ARG A 40 16.40 -3.91 1.76
C ARG A 40 15.31 -2.87 1.92
N ARG A 41 15.62 -1.61 1.59
CA ARG A 41 14.66 -0.48 1.61
C ARG A 41 14.64 0.24 0.26
N PRO A 42 14.09 -0.38 -0.79
CA PRO A 42 14.03 0.25 -2.10
C PRO A 42 13.07 1.45 -2.12
N VAL A 43 13.24 2.28 -3.15
CA VAL A 43 12.21 3.23 -3.57
C VAL A 43 11.04 2.41 -4.15
N VAL A 44 9.83 2.69 -3.69
CA VAL A 44 8.62 2.00 -4.11
C VAL A 44 7.67 3.04 -4.67
N GLU A 45 7.28 2.87 -5.92
CA GLU A 45 6.28 3.67 -6.60
C GLU A 45 5.00 2.84 -6.74
N ILE A 46 3.87 3.39 -6.28
CA ILE A 46 2.58 2.73 -6.35
C ILE A 46 1.76 3.42 -7.44
N GLN A 47 1.36 2.66 -8.45
CA GLN A 47 0.46 3.09 -9.52
C GLN A 47 -0.96 2.61 -9.19
N LEU A 48 -1.87 3.55 -8.95
CA LEU A 48 -3.24 3.26 -8.57
C LEU A 48 -4.17 3.48 -9.76
N VAL A 49 -5.01 2.48 -10.07
CA VAL A 49 -6.00 2.52 -11.14
C VAL A 49 -7.36 2.19 -10.55
N ARG A 50 -8.35 3.06 -10.77
CA ARG A 50 -9.75 2.79 -10.43
C ARG A 50 -10.47 2.21 -11.65
N VAL A 51 -10.92 0.97 -11.50
CA VAL A 51 -11.90 0.33 -12.39
C VAL A 51 -13.28 0.72 -11.88
N SER A 52 -13.72 1.94 -12.21
CA SER A 52 -15.10 2.39 -12.01
C SER A 52 -16.05 1.68 -12.97
#